data_AF-A0A239NYE9-F1
#
_entry.id   AF-A0A239NYE9-F1
#
_cell.length_a   1.000
_cell.length_b   1.000
_cell.length_c   1.000
_cell.angle_alpha   90.00
_cell.angle_beta   90.00
_cell.angle_gamma   90.00
#
_symmetry.space_group_name_H-M   'P 1'
#
loop_
_entity.id
_entity.type
_entity.pdbx_description
1 polymer ?
#
loop_
_entity_poly.entity_id
_entity_poly.type
_entity_poly.pdbx_seq_one_letter_code
_entity_poly.pdbx_strand_id
1 'polypeptide(L)'
;MGAESTGHSGVELIDPSGTEPVGLPGEEPGRVRPARSDAVIGAVLAGLVFGLAVLVRIDGLRDVLPVFVYAGLLIALRRVGARDEGRLGVPLLCGLAAGTALGFAAAYLLSRPYLDYLSGSLKPLLAICGAVLLLTLVAAVLAPRIAVVLRRAAGIRRLPEIAGGLVVLVMVAFAVRPWLQTVTRQPTTQEDQLNYEFIEKTQQVNGLPMNGARLYYEESLSWVIWYVGIPVVILATLAAAVLTRRLVRRGEFGWLLPLAIIGWTTFTTLYRPAITPDQPWASRRLVPIVIPGLILLAVWGLRWARDKARRSGYGLTPQKGIVAFGAALLLIPAALTSGGTAFTPIERGERAAVEGMCAALPARASVLIVERVTGDRLTQVVRGTCDLPTARAAIPLKADVSLGLTVNRLIERIRTTGRVPVLLAAKADQLSAYGRPVQIMSLSTRQDERSLVDPPNGTWSLGVNVWMAVL
;
A
#
# COMPACT_ATOMS: atom_id res chain seq x y z
N MET A 1 -73.18 -65.44 -5.04
CA MET A 1 -72.50 -64.59 -4.04
C MET A 1 -71.52 -63.73 -4.82
N GLY A 2 -71.85 -62.60 -5.48
CA GLY A 2 -72.70 -61.45 -5.18
C GLY A 2 -71.74 -60.27 -4.89
N ALA A 3 -71.64 -59.17 -5.64
CA ALA A 3 -72.33 -58.66 -6.83
C ALA A 3 -71.43 -57.61 -7.54
N GLU A 4 -71.63 -57.42 -8.87
CA GLU A 4 -71.54 -56.18 -9.69
C GLU A 4 -70.22 -55.35 -9.75
N SER A 5 -69.76 -54.76 -10.87
CA SER A 5 -70.24 -54.63 -12.26
C SER A 5 -69.14 -54.06 -13.19
N THR A 6 -69.08 -54.57 -14.43
CA THR A 6 -68.90 -53.89 -15.75
C THR A 6 -67.79 -52.84 -15.98
N GLY A 7 -66.87 -53.09 -16.93
CA GLY A 7 -66.83 -52.45 -18.27
C GLY A 7 -65.65 -51.46 -18.35
N HIS A 8 -64.88 -51.23 -19.43
CA HIS A 8 -65.05 -51.42 -20.87
C HIS A 8 -63.66 -51.39 -21.55
N SER A 9 -63.52 -52.16 -22.62
CA SER A 9 -62.60 -52.09 -23.78
C SER A 9 -61.88 -50.74 -24.00
N GLY A 10 -60.60 -50.62 -24.34
CA GLY A 10 -59.77 -51.40 -25.27
C GLY A 10 -59.86 -50.79 -26.67
N VAL A 11 -58.89 -49.96 -27.08
CA VAL A 11 -58.38 -49.85 -28.48
C VAL A 11 -56.94 -49.32 -28.46
N GLU A 12 -56.05 -50.15 -28.96
CA GLU A 12 -54.65 -49.94 -29.31
C GLU A 12 -54.57 -49.70 -30.83
N LEU A 13 -53.71 -48.78 -31.29
CA LEU A 13 -53.32 -48.48 -32.68
C LEU A 13 -52.28 -47.33 -32.56
N ILE A 14 -50.99 -47.40 -32.91
CA ILE A 14 -50.24 -48.03 -34.01
C ILE A 14 -48.74 -48.06 -33.60
N ASP A 15 -48.02 -49.15 -33.92
CA ASP A 15 -46.56 -49.19 -34.16
C ASP A 15 -46.39 -49.58 -35.66
N PRO A 16 -45.51 -48.95 -36.47
CA PRO A 16 -44.13 -49.45 -36.61
C PRO A 16 -43.09 -48.40 -37.07
N SER A 17 -41.91 -48.34 -36.43
CA SER A 17 -40.58 -48.40 -37.10
C SER A 17 -39.44 -47.76 -36.28
N GLY A 18 -38.76 -48.61 -35.51
CA GLY A 18 -37.31 -48.75 -35.50
C GLY A 18 -36.44 -47.56 -35.11
N THR A 19 -35.97 -47.53 -33.85
CA THR A 19 -34.56 -47.78 -33.46
C THR A 19 -34.36 -47.39 -32.00
N GLU A 20 -33.75 -48.29 -31.21
CA GLU A 20 -33.38 -48.05 -29.81
C GLU A 20 -32.43 -46.86 -29.65
N PRO A 21 -32.32 -46.30 -28.43
CA PRO A 21 -31.04 -46.49 -27.78
C PRO A 21 -31.13 -46.87 -26.30
N VAL A 22 -30.45 -47.98 -25.99
CA VAL A 22 -29.38 -48.12 -24.98
C VAL A 22 -29.63 -47.38 -23.66
N GLY A 23 -29.97 -48.16 -22.63
CA GLY A 23 -29.99 -47.72 -21.24
C GLY A 23 -28.60 -47.31 -20.74
N LEU A 24 -28.56 -46.20 -20.00
CA LEU A 24 -27.46 -45.86 -19.11
C LEU A 24 -27.93 -46.04 -17.66
N PRO A 25 -27.13 -46.71 -16.80
CA PRO A 25 -27.47 -46.97 -15.42
C PRO A 25 -27.41 -45.67 -14.60
N GLY A 26 -28.28 -45.60 -13.58
CA GLY A 26 -28.44 -44.43 -12.73
C GLY A 26 -27.15 -43.94 -12.09
N GLU A 27 -26.83 -42.67 -12.32
CA GLU A 27 -25.93 -41.91 -11.47
C GLU A 27 -26.70 -41.48 -10.21
N GLU A 28 -26.40 -42.13 -9.09
CA GLU A 28 -26.59 -41.51 -7.79
C GLU A 28 -25.83 -40.17 -7.74
N PRO A 29 -26.42 -39.09 -7.20
CA PRO A 29 -25.68 -37.85 -7.03
C PRO A 29 -24.61 -38.04 -5.95
N GLY A 30 -23.40 -38.36 -6.40
CA GLY A 30 -22.17 -38.32 -5.62
C GLY A 30 -22.02 -36.97 -4.95
N ARG A 31 -22.30 -36.93 -3.65
CA ARG A 31 -22.16 -35.75 -2.79
C ARG A 31 -20.67 -35.48 -2.56
N VAL A 32 -19.99 -34.89 -3.53
CA VAL A 32 -18.62 -34.40 -3.36
C VAL A 32 -18.67 -33.20 -2.41
N ARG A 33 -18.19 -33.36 -1.17
CA ARG A 33 -17.87 -32.24 -0.26
C ARG A 33 -16.35 -32.00 -0.29
N PRO A 34 -15.82 -31.10 -1.14
CA PRO A 34 -14.48 -30.55 -0.96
C PRO A 34 -14.66 -29.18 -0.31
N ALA A 35 -14.88 -29.11 1.00
CA ALA A 35 -15.44 -27.87 1.58
C ALA A 35 -14.81 -27.40 2.89
N ARG A 36 -13.91 -28.15 3.52
CA ARG A 36 -13.48 -27.85 4.90
C ARG A 36 -11.98 -27.68 5.09
N SER A 37 -11.14 -28.55 4.53
CA SER A 37 -9.68 -28.41 4.49
C SER A 37 -9.27 -27.14 3.74
N ASP A 38 -9.89 -26.92 2.58
CA ASP A 38 -9.47 -25.90 1.62
C ASP A 38 -9.75 -24.49 2.15
N ALA A 39 -10.83 -24.32 2.90
CA ALA A 39 -11.16 -23.06 3.56
C ALA A 39 -10.19 -22.73 4.72
N VAL A 40 -9.70 -23.74 5.45
CA VAL A 40 -8.71 -23.56 6.51
C VAL A 40 -7.36 -23.19 5.92
N ILE A 41 -6.91 -23.93 4.89
CA ILE A 41 -5.69 -23.61 4.15
C ILE A 41 -5.78 -22.21 3.56
N GLY A 42 -6.90 -21.87 2.92
CA GLY A 42 -7.16 -20.53 2.38
C GLY A 42 -7.06 -19.44 3.45
N ALA A 43 -7.58 -19.67 4.67
CA ALA A 43 -7.44 -18.72 5.77
C ALA A 43 -5.99 -18.57 6.25
N VAL A 44 -5.22 -19.66 6.36
CA VAL A 44 -3.78 -19.60 6.69
C VAL A 44 -3.03 -18.81 5.61
N LEU A 45 -3.24 -19.13 4.34
CA LEU A 45 -2.57 -18.46 3.22
C LEU A 45 -2.95 -16.99 3.14
N ALA A 46 -4.23 -16.64 3.34
CA ALA A 46 -4.66 -15.25 3.40
C ALA A 46 -3.94 -14.50 4.52
N GLY A 47 -3.88 -15.09 5.72
CA GLY A 47 -3.15 -14.53 6.86
C GLY A 47 -1.68 -14.32 6.52
N LEU A 48 -1.04 -15.34 5.94
CA LEU A 48 0.37 -15.31 5.54
C LEU A 48 0.65 -14.17 4.55
N VAL A 49 -0.15 -14.05 3.50
CA VAL A 49 -0.01 -12.99 2.49
C VAL A 49 -0.15 -11.60 3.12
N PHE A 50 -1.14 -11.40 4.00
CA PHE A 50 -1.25 -10.14 4.74
C PHE A 50 -0.03 -9.89 5.64
N GLY A 51 0.44 -10.89 6.38
CA GLY A 51 1.61 -10.76 7.24
C GLY A 51 2.89 -10.44 6.48
N LEU A 52 3.07 -11.03 5.30
CA LEU A 52 4.22 -10.76 4.42
C LEU A 52 4.25 -9.32 3.89
N ALA A 53 3.18 -8.54 4.02
CA ALA A 53 3.23 -7.10 3.73
C ALA A 53 4.31 -6.38 4.55
N VAL A 54 4.58 -6.85 5.79
CA VAL A 54 5.61 -6.30 6.69
C VAL A 54 7.02 -6.53 6.14
N LEU A 55 7.24 -7.58 5.35
CA LEU A 55 8.53 -7.87 4.73
C LEU A 55 8.91 -6.80 3.70
N VAL A 56 7.93 -6.28 2.96
CA VAL A 56 8.15 -5.28 1.91
C VAL A 56 8.11 -3.86 2.49
N ARG A 57 7.28 -3.63 3.51
CA ARG A 57 7.05 -2.31 4.09
C ARG A 57 6.84 -2.41 5.59
N ILE A 58 7.70 -1.74 6.37
CA ILE A 58 7.59 -1.69 7.83
C ILE A 58 6.24 -1.10 8.31
N ASP A 59 5.72 -0.10 7.59
CA ASP A 59 4.41 0.50 7.88
C ASP A 59 3.23 -0.44 7.53
N GLY A 60 3.49 -1.53 6.81
CA GLY A 60 2.50 -2.59 6.54
C GLY A 60 1.95 -3.20 7.83
N LEU A 61 2.68 -3.09 8.96
CA LEU A 61 2.19 -3.48 10.27
C LEU A 61 0.93 -2.71 10.67
N ARG A 62 0.84 -1.41 10.33
CA ARG A 62 -0.36 -0.60 10.55
C ARG A 62 -1.51 -1.12 9.67
N ASP A 63 -1.22 -1.43 8.42
CA ASP A 63 -2.22 -1.77 7.41
C ASP A 63 -2.86 -3.16 7.65
N VAL A 64 -2.18 -4.07 8.36
CA VAL A 64 -2.70 -5.41 8.70
C VAL A 64 -3.53 -5.46 9.99
N LEU A 65 -3.60 -4.37 10.77
CA LEU A 65 -4.39 -4.32 12.01
C LEU A 65 -5.87 -4.75 11.83
N PRO A 66 -6.58 -4.37 10.74
CA PRO A 66 -7.93 -4.85 10.49
C PRO A 66 -8.03 -6.37 10.35
N VAL A 67 -7.02 -7.03 9.76
CA VAL A 67 -6.97 -8.49 9.61
C VAL A 67 -6.86 -9.17 10.96
N PHE A 68 -6.01 -8.62 11.83
CA PHE A 68 -5.85 -9.08 13.20
C PHE A 68 -7.16 -8.94 14.01
N VAL A 69 -7.79 -7.76 13.98
CA VAL A 69 -9.08 -7.51 14.64
C VAL A 69 -10.17 -8.44 14.09
N TYR A 70 -10.19 -8.67 12.78
CA TYR A 70 -11.12 -9.59 12.13
C TYR A 70 -10.92 -11.04 12.56
N ALA A 71 -9.67 -11.51 12.66
CA ALA A 71 -9.35 -12.84 13.19
C ALA A 71 -9.86 -13.00 14.63
N GLY A 72 -9.67 -11.98 15.47
CA GLY A 72 -10.22 -11.93 16.83
C GLY A 72 -11.75 -11.97 16.87
N LEU A 73 -12.41 -11.21 15.98
CA LEU A 73 -13.86 -11.25 15.82
C LEU A 73 -14.36 -12.64 15.40
N LEU A 74 -13.69 -13.32 14.47
CA LEU A 74 -14.04 -14.69 14.09
C LEU A 74 -13.93 -15.66 15.27
N ILE A 75 -12.85 -15.55 16.06
CA ILE A 75 -12.67 -16.35 17.29
C ILE A 75 -13.80 -16.05 18.29
N ALA A 76 -14.16 -14.78 18.46
CA ALA A 76 -15.26 -14.36 19.33
C ALA A 76 -16.61 -14.97 18.87
N LEU A 77 -16.90 -14.92 17.57
CA LEU A 77 -18.14 -15.48 16.98
C LEU A 77 -18.20 -17.00 17.15
N ARG A 78 -17.06 -17.70 17.03
CA ARG A 78 -16.97 -19.14 17.31
C ARG A 78 -17.34 -19.45 18.77
N ARG A 79 -16.83 -18.66 19.72
CA ARG A 79 -17.08 -18.88 21.17
C ARG A 79 -18.55 -18.71 21.55
N VAL A 80 -19.26 -17.80 20.88
CA VAL A 80 -20.69 -17.56 21.11
C VAL A 80 -21.57 -18.51 20.29
N GLY A 81 -20.98 -19.39 19.46
CA GLY A 81 -21.73 -20.31 18.59
C GLY A 81 -22.54 -19.59 17.51
N ALA A 82 -22.17 -18.35 17.16
CA ALA A 82 -22.97 -17.49 16.31
C ALA A 82 -22.79 -17.78 14.81
N ARG A 83 -21.60 -18.24 14.39
CA ARG A 83 -21.23 -18.48 12.98
C ARG A 83 -20.19 -19.58 12.81
N ASP A 84 -20.38 -20.41 11.79
CA ASP A 84 -19.45 -21.47 11.40
C ASP A 84 -18.12 -20.92 10.88
N GLU A 85 -18.10 -19.74 10.26
CA GLU A 85 -16.87 -19.12 9.76
C GLU A 85 -15.90 -18.75 10.90
N GLY A 86 -16.37 -18.67 12.14
CA GLY A 86 -15.53 -18.39 13.30
C GLY A 86 -14.39 -19.38 13.49
N ARG A 87 -14.49 -20.59 12.91
CA ARG A 87 -13.41 -21.58 12.89
C ARG A 87 -12.16 -21.13 12.12
N LEU A 88 -12.31 -20.17 11.20
CA LEU A 88 -11.22 -19.66 10.35
C LEU A 88 -10.36 -18.62 11.06
N GLY A 89 -10.79 -18.09 12.22
CA GLY A 89 -10.07 -17.03 12.92
C GLY A 89 -8.67 -17.44 13.40
N VAL A 90 -8.52 -18.65 13.97
CA VAL A 90 -7.20 -19.15 14.41
C VAL A 90 -6.28 -19.44 13.22
N PRO A 91 -6.69 -20.17 12.17
CA PRO A 91 -5.89 -20.34 10.96
C PRO A 91 -5.41 -19.02 10.35
N LEU A 92 -6.30 -18.03 10.23
CA LEU A 92 -5.97 -16.70 9.73
C LEU A 92 -4.91 -16.01 10.60
N LEU A 93 -5.07 -16.07 11.92
CA LEU A 93 -4.12 -15.47 12.86
C LEU A 93 -2.75 -16.17 12.81
N CYS A 94 -2.72 -17.50 12.68
CA CYS A 94 -1.47 -18.25 12.55
C CYS A 94 -0.71 -17.85 11.27
N GLY A 95 -1.40 -17.75 10.14
CA GLY A 95 -0.80 -17.25 8.90
C GLY A 95 -0.25 -15.83 9.06
N LEU A 96 -1.06 -14.93 9.63
CA LEU A 96 -0.68 -13.54 9.87
C LEU A 96 0.56 -13.42 10.76
N ALA A 97 0.60 -14.19 11.85
CA ALA A 97 1.73 -14.24 12.77
C ALA A 97 2.99 -14.77 12.06
N ALA A 98 2.88 -15.84 11.28
CA ALA A 98 4.00 -16.40 10.52
C ALA A 98 4.58 -15.39 9.52
N GLY A 99 3.73 -14.75 8.69
CA GLY A 99 4.18 -13.75 7.72
C GLY A 99 4.83 -12.53 8.38
N THR A 100 4.22 -12.04 9.46
CA THR A 100 4.75 -10.89 10.22
C THR A 100 6.08 -11.23 10.88
N ALA A 101 6.20 -12.42 11.48
CA ALA A 101 7.44 -12.90 12.10
C ALA A 101 8.58 -13.04 11.08
N LEU A 102 8.29 -13.55 9.88
CA LEU A 102 9.26 -13.59 8.78
C LEU A 102 9.72 -12.19 8.37
N GLY A 103 8.79 -11.23 8.25
CA GLY A 103 9.12 -9.83 7.97
C GLY A 103 10.04 -9.21 9.02
N PHE A 104 9.73 -9.39 10.30
CA PHE A 104 10.57 -8.90 11.39
C PHE A 104 11.92 -9.62 11.49
N ALA A 105 11.96 -10.93 11.26
CA ALA A 105 13.20 -11.70 11.23
C ALA A 105 14.12 -11.18 10.12
N ALA A 106 13.59 -10.97 8.91
CA ALA A 106 14.35 -10.38 7.82
C ALA A 106 14.86 -8.97 8.17
N ALA A 107 14.00 -8.11 8.71
CA ALA A 107 14.40 -6.76 9.11
C ALA A 107 15.48 -6.77 10.20
N TYR A 108 15.38 -7.66 11.18
CA TYR A 108 16.34 -7.76 12.29
C TYR A 108 17.64 -8.45 11.91
N LEU A 109 17.63 -9.37 10.94
CA LEU A 109 18.85 -10.05 10.50
C LEU A 109 19.60 -9.27 9.43
N LEU A 110 18.88 -8.59 8.53
CA LEU A 110 19.45 -7.96 7.34
C LEU A 110 19.52 -6.43 7.44
N SER A 111 18.70 -5.80 8.29
CA SER A 111 18.45 -4.36 8.25
C SER A 111 18.39 -3.70 9.64
N ARG A 112 19.16 -4.17 10.64
CA ARG A 112 19.16 -3.57 12.00
C ARG A 112 19.37 -2.05 12.02
N PRO A 113 20.35 -1.48 11.28
CA PRO A 113 20.55 -0.03 11.29
C PRO A 113 19.32 0.75 10.83
N TYR A 114 18.53 0.17 9.93
CA TYR A 114 17.27 0.77 9.47
C TYR A 114 16.18 0.73 10.57
N LEU A 115 16.10 -0.35 11.35
CA LEU A 115 15.20 -0.43 12.50
C LEU A 115 15.58 0.57 13.60
N ASP A 116 16.88 0.74 13.86
CA ASP A 116 17.37 1.72 14.83
C ASP A 116 17.03 3.14 14.40
N TYR A 117 17.26 3.46 13.11
CA TYR A 117 16.86 4.73 12.51
C TYR A 117 15.35 4.99 12.65
N LEU A 118 14.51 3.99 12.41
CA LEU A 118 13.06 4.12 12.52
C LEU A 118 12.51 4.00 13.95
N SER A 119 13.34 3.77 14.95
CA SER A 119 12.89 3.41 16.30
C SER A 119 11.94 4.44 16.93
N GLY A 120 12.11 5.72 16.62
CA GLY A 120 11.22 6.81 17.05
C GLY A 120 9.78 6.70 16.54
N SER A 121 9.57 6.06 15.39
CA SER A 121 8.23 5.79 14.81
C SER A 121 7.77 4.35 15.07
N LEU A 122 8.71 3.40 15.06
CA LEU A 122 8.42 1.97 15.19
C LEU A 122 7.96 1.60 16.61
N LYS A 123 8.59 2.14 17.66
CA LYS A 123 8.20 1.84 19.05
C LYS A 123 6.76 2.27 19.36
N PRO A 124 6.33 3.51 19.03
CA PRO A 124 4.92 3.89 19.19
C PRO A 124 3.97 3.02 18.37
N LEU A 125 4.35 2.67 17.14
CA LEU A 125 3.52 1.79 16.30
C LEU A 125 3.36 0.40 16.93
N LEU A 126 4.43 -0.20 17.43
CA LEU A 126 4.40 -1.47 18.15
C LEU A 126 3.54 -1.39 19.41
N ALA A 127 3.61 -0.28 20.16
CA ALA A 127 2.77 -0.07 21.33
C ALA A 127 1.28 -0.01 20.97
N ILE A 128 0.93 0.71 19.89
CA ILE A 128 -0.45 0.75 19.36
C ILE A 128 -0.89 -0.66 18.93
N CYS A 129 -0.03 -1.40 18.22
CA CYS A 129 -0.34 -2.77 17.81
C CYS A 129 -0.54 -3.69 19.02
N GLY A 130 0.29 -3.57 20.05
CA GLY A 130 0.15 -4.29 21.31
C GLY A 130 -1.14 -3.95 22.06
N ALA A 131 -1.52 -2.68 22.10
CA ALA A 131 -2.79 -2.25 22.70
C ALA A 131 -4.00 -2.81 21.92
N VAL A 132 -3.99 -2.74 20.59
CA VAL A 132 -5.03 -3.34 19.74
C VAL A 132 -5.08 -4.85 19.94
N LEU A 133 -3.91 -5.50 20.08
CA LEU A 133 -3.80 -6.93 20.38
C LEU A 133 -4.48 -7.29 21.69
N LEU A 134 -4.15 -6.57 22.76
CA LEU A 134 -4.73 -6.77 24.07
C LEU A 134 -6.25 -6.54 24.05
N LEU A 135 -6.71 -5.43 23.46
CA LEU A 135 -8.13 -5.10 23.39
C LEU A 135 -8.92 -6.14 22.59
N THR A 136 -8.37 -6.60 21.46
CA THR A 136 -9.02 -7.64 20.64
C THR A 136 -9.08 -8.97 21.37
N LEU A 137 -8.02 -9.35 22.09
CA LEU A 137 -7.99 -10.56 22.91
C LEU A 137 -9.03 -10.48 24.04
N VAL A 138 -9.05 -9.37 24.78
CA VAL A 138 -10.03 -9.13 25.85
C VAL A 138 -11.45 -9.17 25.30
N ALA A 139 -11.70 -8.52 24.16
CA ALA A 139 -13.01 -8.55 23.49
C ALA A 139 -13.41 -9.96 23.04
N ALA A 140 -12.48 -10.74 22.49
CA ALA A 140 -12.73 -12.12 22.09
C ALA A 140 -12.98 -13.05 23.30
N VAL A 141 -12.30 -12.82 24.43
CA VAL A 141 -12.50 -13.57 25.67
C VAL A 141 -13.83 -13.23 26.33
N LEU A 142 -14.15 -11.94 26.42
CA LEU A 142 -15.39 -11.44 27.01
C LEU A 142 -16.58 -11.48 26.04
N ALA A 143 -16.40 -12.05 24.84
CA ALA A 143 -17.41 -12.07 23.79
C ALA A 143 -18.81 -12.54 24.24
N PRO A 144 -18.97 -13.60 25.07
CA PRO A 144 -20.30 -14.01 25.54
C PRO A 144 -21.02 -12.92 26.36
N ARG A 145 -20.27 -12.17 27.17
CA ARG A 145 -20.79 -11.08 28.00
C ARG A 145 -21.07 -9.83 27.17
N ILE A 146 -20.15 -9.48 26.27
CA ILE A 146 -20.28 -8.33 25.37
C ILE A 146 -21.42 -8.54 24.36
N ALA A 147 -21.67 -9.77 23.91
CA ALA A 147 -22.74 -10.10 22.97
C ALA A 147 -24.13 -9.75 23.50
N VAL A 148 -24.36 -9.77 24.83
CA VAL A 148 -25.62 -9.32 25.43
C VAL A 148 -25.81 -7.81 25.25
N VAL A 149 -24.75 -7.04 25.48
CA VAL A 149 -24.75 -5.57 25.33
C VAL A 149 -24.87 -5.17 23.86
N LEU A 150 -24.13 -5.82 22.97
CA LEU A 150 -24.18 -5.59 21.53
C LEU A 150 -25.57 -5.91 20.94
N ARG A 151 -26.24 -6.96 21.44
CA ARG A 151 -27.63 -7.27 21.03
C ARG A 151 -28.61 -6.16 21.40
N ARG A 152 -28.42 -5.50 22.56
CA ARG A 152 -29.21 -4.33 22.94
C ARG A 152 -28.91 -3.12 22.05
N ALA A 153 -27.63 -2.87 21.76
CA ALA A 153 -27.22 -1.80 20.85
C ALA A 153 -27.70 -2.02 19.40
N ALA A 154 -27.75 -3.27 18.94
CA ALA A 154 -28.30 -3.64 17.63
C ALA A 154 -29.80 -3.34 17.49
N GLY A 155 -30.52 -3.14 18.60
CA GLY A 155 -31.92 -2.69 18.62
C GLY A 155 -32.11 -1.20 18.31
N ILE A 156 -31.03 -0.41 18.26
CA ILE A 156 -31.11 1.02 17.93
C ILE A 156 -31.44 1.17 16.44
N ARG A 157 -32.69 1.55 16.14
CA ARG A 157 -33.22 1.63 14.76
C ARG A 157 -32.41 2.53 13.83
N ARG A 158 -31.71 3.54 14.36
CA ARG A 158 -30.89 4.51 13.60
C ARG A 158 -29.41 4.13 13.48
N LEU A 159 -28.95 3.05 14.12
CA LEU A 159 -27.53 2.66 14.13
C LEU A 159 -26.96 2.45 12.71
N PRO A 160 -27.67 1.77 11.77
CA PRO A 160 -27.19 1.63 10.40
C PRO A 160 -27.03 2.98 9.67
N GLU A 161 -27.95 3.91 9.88
CA GLU A 161 -27.91 5.26 9.30
C GLU A 161 -26.78 6.09 9.90
N ILE A 162 -26.57 6.02 11.21
CA ILE A 162 -25.45 6.68 11.90
C ILE A 162 -24.11 6.14 11.38
N ALA A 163 -23.97 4.82 11.25
CA ALA A 163 -22.73 4.19 10.77
C ALA A 163 -22.42 4.59 9.32
N GLY A 164 -23.41 4.59 8.43
CA GLY A 164 -23.24 5.08 7.07
C GLY A 164 -22.96 6.59 7.00
N GLY A 165 -23.64 7.38 7.83
CA GLY A 165 -23.43 8.83 7.94
C GLY A 165 -22.03 9.18 8.44
N LEU A 166 -21.47 8.40 9.38
CA LEU A 166 -20.12 8.58 9.89
C LEU A 166 -19.07 8.43 8.77
N VAL A 167 -19.24 7.48 7.84
CA VAL A 167 -18.33 7.33 6.69
C VAL A 167 -18.30 8.59 5.84
N VAL A 168 -19.48 9.16 5.53
CA VAL A 168 -19.59 10.40 4.77
C VAL A 168 -18.98 11.56 5.56
N LEU A 169 -19.28 11.67 6.85
CA LEU A 169 -18.77 12.72 7.73
C LEU A 169 -17.24 12.71 7.80
N VAL A 170 -16.61 11.54 7.89
CA VAL A 170 -15.15 11.40 7.90
C VAL A 170 -14.55 11.91 6.59
N MET A 171 -15.14 11.56 5.44
CA MET A 171 -14.66 12.02 4.13
C MET A 171 -14.87 13.53 3.95
N VAL A 172 -15.99 14.07 4.44
CA VAL A 172 -16.23 15.52 4.48
C VAL A 172 -15.22 16.21 5.39
N ALA A 173 -14.90 15.64 6.56
CA ALA A 173 -13.88 16.19 7.45
C ALA A 173 -12.50 16.25 6.78
N PHE A 174 -12.12 15.23 5.99
CA PHE A 174 -10.90 15.28 5.19
C PHE A 174 -10.96 16.30 4.06
N ALA A 175 -12.11 16.45 3.39
CA ALA A 175 -12.30 17.48 2.38
C ALA A 175 -12.20 18.89 2.96
N VAL A 176 -12.66 19.08 4.20
CA VAL A 176 -12.66 20.37 4.88
C VAL A 176 -11.33 20.68 5.59
N ARG A 177 -10.52 19.65 5.87
CA ARG A 177 -9.26 19.74 6.61
C ARG A 177 -8.29 20.83 6.12
N PRO A 178 -8.07 21.05 4.81
CA PRO A 178 -7.21 22.13 4.31
C PRO A 178 -7.55 23.53 4.87
N TRP A 179 -8.83 23.80 5.09
CA TRP A 179 -9.30 25.10 5.61
C TRP A 179 -9.26 25.20 7.14
N LEU A 180 -9.08 24.07 7.84
CA LEU A 180 -9.10 24.03 9.31
C LEU A 180 -7.71 23.85 9.92
N GLN A 181 -6.77 23.27 9.17
CA GLN A 181 -5.47 22.87 9.70
C GLN A 181 -4.38 23.01 8.64
N THR A 182 -3.25 23.59 9.02
CA THR A 182 -1.99 23.45 8.28
C THR A 182 -1.08 22.51 9.06
N VAL A 183 -0.56 21.46 8.41
CA VAL A 183 0.28 20.48 9.09
C VAL A 183 1.75 20.87 8.92
N THR A 184 2.43 21.11 10.04
CA THR A 184 3.86 21.45 10.07
C THR A 184 4.66 20.51 10.97
N ARG A 185 5.96 20.39 10.68
CA ARG A 185 6.93 19.67 11.52
C ARG A 185 8.27 20.39 11.48
N GLN A 186 8.75 20.78 12.66
CA GLN A 186 10.10 21.32 12.80
C GLN A 186 11.13 20.19 12.78
N PRO A 187 12.30 20.40 12.15
CA PRO A 187 13.35 19.39 12.12
C PRO A 187 13.96 19.22 13.52
N THR A 188 13.99 17.98 14.01
CA THR A 188 14.60 17.64 15.33
C THR A 188 15.85 16.78 15.19
N THR A 189 16.11 16.26 13.99
CA THR A 189 17.25 15.38 13.66
C THR A 189 17.92 15.87 12.37
N GLN A 190 19.12 15.36 12.09
CA GLN A 190 19.84 15.70 10.86
C GLN A 190 19.07 15.24 9.62
N GLU A 191 18.42 14.09 9.67
CA GLU A 191 17.62 13.56 8.57
C GLU A 191 16.33 14.35 8.37
N ASP A 192 15.74 14.87 9.45
CA ASP A 192 14.61 15.79 9.33
C ASP A 192 15.03 17.13 8.70
N GLN A 193 16.24 17.60 8.98
CA GLN A 193 16.79 18.81 8.37
C GLN A 193 16.93 18.65 6.84
N LEU A 194 17.38 17.48 6.37
CA LEU A 194 17.44 17.20 4.93
C LEU A 194 16.06 17.23 4.27
N ASN A 195 15.04 16.67 4.94
CA ASN A 195 13.66 16.73 4.45
C ASN A 195 13.11 18.17 4.46
N TYR A 196 13.41 18.95 5.48
CA TYR A 196 13.04 20.37 5.56
C TYR A 196 13.62 21.15 4.38
N GLU A 197 14.92 21.02 4.13
CA GLU A 197 15.63 21.71 3.04
C GLU A 197 15.12 21.26 1.67
N PHE A 198 14.82 19.96 1.52
CA PHE A 198 14.24 19.42 0.29
C PHE A 198 12.85 20.03 0.00
N ILE A 199 11.98 20.13 1.01
CA ILE A 199 10.65 20.74 0.86
C ILE A 199 10.80 22.23 0.51
N GLU A 200 11.66 22.95 1.22
CA GLU A 200 11.91 24.38 0.97
C GLU A 200 12.42 24.64 -0.45
N LYS A 201 13.35 23.82 -0.94
CA LYS A 201 13.83 23.89 -2.33
C LYS A 201 12.74 23.55 -3.34
N THR A 202 11.89 22.57 -3.03
CA THR A 202 10.76 22.23 -3.90
C THR A 202 9.74 23.37 -3.95
N GLN A 203 9.47 24.04 -2.83
CA GLN A 203 8.62 25.24 -2.78
C GLN A 203 9.19 26.36 -3.65
N GLN A 204 10.50 26.61 -3.54
CA GLN A 204 11.19 27.60 -4.38
C GLN A 204 11.00 27.30 -5.87
N VAL A 205 11.16 26.05 -6.29
CA VAL A 205 10.98 25.62 -7.70
C VAL A 205 9.52 25.68 -8.14
N ASN A 206 8.58 25.35 -7.25
CA ASN A 206 7.14 25.42 -7.52
C ASN A 206 6.56 26.85 -7.41
N GLY A 207 7.38 27.87 -7.10
CA GLY A 207 6.92 29.25 -6.94
C GLY A 207 6.06 29.48 -5.69
N LEU A 208 6.20 28.64 -4.67
CA LEU A 208 5.44 28.70 -3.42
C LEU A 208 6.22 29.48 -2.33
N PRO A 209 5.52 30.02 -1.32
CA PRO A 209 6.19 30.57 -0.14
C PRO A 209 7.09 29.54 0.53
N MET A 210 8.35 29.90 0.76
CA MET A 210 9.34 29.03 1.39
C MET A 210 9.02 28.83 2.87
N ASN A 211 8.66 27.60 3.22
CA ASN A 211 8.44 27.11 4.56
C ASN A 211 8.64 25.59 4.56
N GLY A 212 9.89 25.15 4.75
CA GLY A 212 10.27 23.72 4.73
C GLY A 212 9.59 22.88 5.81
N ALA A 213 8.97 23.51 6.82
CA ALA A 213 8.25 22.80 7.86
C ALA A 213 6.84 22.35 7.42
N ARG A 214 6.26 22.92 6.35
CA ARG A 214 4.91 22.57 5.90
C ARG A 214 4.90 21.21 5.19
N LEU A 215 4.15 20.26 5.74
CA LEU A 215 4.09 18.89 5.24
C LEU A 215 2.96 18.64 4.22
N TYR A 216 2.06 19.60 4.00
CA TYR A 216 0.93 19.48 3.07
C TYR A 216 0.00 18.27 3.34
N TYR A 217 0.04 17.68 4.54
CA TYR A 217 -0.80 16.51 4.87
C TYR A 217 -2.28 16.87 4.97
N GLU A 218 -2.59 18.13 5.21
CA GLU A 218 -3.94 18.67 5.10
C GLU A 218 -4.55 18.44 3.70
N GLU A 219 -3.72 18.43 2.64
CA GLU A 219 -4.12 18.22 1.24
C GLU A 219 -4.16 16.75 0.80
N SER A 220 -4.00 15.81 1.73
CA SER A 220 -3.91 14.37 1.40
C SER A 220 -5.13 13.83 0.63
N LEU A 221 -6.33 14.38 0.83
CA LEU A 221 -7.50 14.00 0.02
C LEU A 221 -7.40 14.58 -1.40
N SER A 222 -6.89 15.80 -1.55
CA SER A 222 -6.59 16.42 -2.84
C SER A 222 -5.61 15.57 -3.64
N TRP A 223 -4.58 14.99 -2.98
CA TRP A 223 -3.66 14.06 -3.63
C TRP A 223 -4.38 12.84 -4.22
N VAL A 224 -5.34 12.26 -3.49
CA VAL A 224 -6.15 11.14 -4.02
C VAL A 224 -6.98 11.61 -5.21
N ILE A 225 -7.64 12.77 -5.08
CA ILE A 225 -8.49 13.35 -6.12
C ILE A 225 -7.72 13.57 -7.42
N TRP A 226 -6.43 13.96 -7.37
CA TRP A 226 -5.61 14.09 -8.56
C TRP A 226 -5.57 12.79 -9.39
N TYR A 227 -5.38 11.64 -8.74
CA TYR A 227 -5.19 10.38 -9.45
C TYR A 227 -6.49 9.66 -9.84
N VAL A 228 -7.55 9.77 -9.04
CA VAL A 228 -8.83 9.05 -9.31
C VAL A 228 -10.00 9.95 -9.69
N GLY A 229 -9.89 11.27 -9.46
CA GLY A 229 -10.95 12.23 -9.68
C GLY A 229 -11.99 12.29 -8.56
N ILE A 230 -12.63 13.46 -8.45
CA ILE A 230 -13.76 13.71 -7.53
C ILE A 230 -14.89 12.69 -7.70
N PRO A 231 -15.31 12.29 -8.93
CA PRO A 231 -16.40 11.34 -9.10
C PRO A 231 -16.16 9.99 -8.43
N VAL A 232 -14.93 9.46 -8.51
CA VAL A 232 -14.56 8.19 -7.88
C VAL A 232 -14.60 8.30 -6.37
N VAL A 233 -14.08 9.40 -5.80
CA VAL A 233 -14.12 9.63 -4.34
C VAL A 233 -15.56 9.69 -3.83
N ILE A 234 -16.45 10.40 -4.53
CA ILE A 234 -17.87 10.48 -4.16
C ILE A 234 -18.54 9.10 -4.26
N LEU A 235 -18.40 8.41 -5.38
CA LEU A 235 -18.99 7.08 -5.59
C LEU A 235 -18.50 6.07 -4.56
N ALA A 236 -17.18 6.06 -4.29
CA ALA A 236 -16.58 5.18 -3.30
C ALA A 236 -17.09 5.47 -1.89
N THR A 237 -17.21 6.75 -1.51
CA THR A 237 -17.74 7.17 -0.20
C THR A 237 -19.19 6.73 -0.02
N LEU A 238 -20.04 6.95 -1.03
CA LEU A 238 -21.44 6.52 -1.01
C LEU A 238 -21.56 5.00 -0.98
N ALA A 239 -20.75 4.29 -1.75
CA ALA A 239 -20.69 2.84 -1.76
C ALA A 239 -20.30 2.28 -0.39
N ALA A 240 -19.24 2.82 0.22
CA ALA A 240 -18.81 2.45 1.57
C ALA A 240 -19.89 2.75 2.62
N ALA A 241 -20.60 3.87 2.52
CA ALA A 241 -21.70 4.20 3.42
C ALA A 241 -22.87 3.20 3.30
N VAL A 242 -23.26 2.84 2.07
CA VAL A 242 -24.33 1.85 1.82
C VAL A 242 -23.90 0.46 2.31
N LEU A 243 -22.67 0.05 2.03
CA LEU A 243 -22.13 -1.23 2.47
C LEU A 243 -22.03 -1.32 4.00
N THR A 244 -21.57 -0.25 4.66
CA THR A 244 -21.53 -0.14 6.12
C THR A 244 -22.94 -0.24 6.70
N ARG A 245 -23.91 0.47 6.13
CA ARG A 245 -25.32 0.37 6.53
C ARG A 245 -25.86 -1.06 6.37
N ARG A 246 -25.54 -1.76 5.29
CA ARG A 246 -25.94 -3.17 5.08
C ARG A 246 -25.27 -4.12 6.06
N LEU A 247 -23.99 -3.90 6.35
CA LEU A 247 -23.24 -4.70 7.30
C LEU A 247 -23.86 -4.61 8.68
N VAL A 248 -24.21 -3.41 9.14
CA VAL A 248 -24.88 -3.20 10.44
C VAL A 248 -26.32 -3.73 10.43
N ARG A 249 -27.08 -3.51 9.35
CA ARG A 249 -28.50 -3.87 9.30
C ARG A 249 -28.76 -5.36 9.04
N ARG A 250 -27.96 -5.99 8.19
CA ARG A 250 -28.18 -7.35 7.65
C ARG A 250 -27.09 -8.34 8.02
N GLY A 251 -25.97 -7.87 8.59
CA GLY A 251 -24.84 -8.74 8.94
C GLY A 251 -24.12 -9.33 7.73
N GLU A 252 -24.12 -8.64 6.57
CA GLU A 252 -23.46 -9.05 5.31
C GLU A 252 -21.93 -9.13 5.48
N PHE A 253 -21.43 -10.23 6.03
CA PHE A 253 -20.08 -10.35 6.57
C PHE A 253 -18.96 -10.39 5.52
N GLY A 254 -19.28 -10.77 4.28
CA GLY A 254 -18.29 -10.90 3.20
C GLY A 254 -17.55 -9.59 2.87
N TRP A 255 -18.17 -8.44 3.11
CA TRP A 255 -17.55 -7.12 2.91
C TRP A 255 -16.90 -6.55 4.17
N LEU A 256 -17.02 -7.19 5.33
CA LEU A 256 -16.53 -6.64 6.60
C LEU A 256 -15.01 -6.45 6.56
N LEU A 257 -14.24 -7.48 6.20
CA LEU A 257 -12.78 -7.39 6.12
C LEU A 257 -12.30 -6.43 5.00
N PRO A 258 -12.80 -6.53 3.74
CA PRO A 258 -12.41 -5.57 2.69
C PRO A 258 -12.70 -4.11 3.05
N LEU A 259 -13.87 -3.81 3.62
CA LEU A 259 -14.20 -2.44 4.06
C LEU A 259 -13.31 -2.00 5.24
N ALA A 260 -13.02 -2.89 6.17
CA ALA A 260 -12.16 -2.58 7.31
C ALA A 260 -10.74 -2.25 6.83
N ILE A 261 -10.18 -3.02 5.90
CA ILE A 261 -8.87 -2.75 5.29
C ILE A 261 -8.90 -1.42 4.55
N ILE A 262 -9.78 -1.27 3.54
CA ILE A 262 -9.84 -0.06 2.71
C ILE A 262 -10.11 1.18 3.56
N GLY A 263 -11.07 1.11 4.49
CA GLY A 263 -11.44 2.22 5.36
C GLY A 263 -10.31 2.60 6.32
N TRP A 264 -9.69 1.64 6.99
CA TRP A 264 -8.58 1.88 7.92
C TRP A 264 -7.36 2.47 7.22
N THR A 265 -6.95 1.88 6.10
CA THR A 265 -5.76 2.34 5.36
C THR A 265 -6.01 3.70 4.72
N THR A 266 -7.22 3.95 4.21
CA THR A 266 -7.61 5.27 3.70
C THR A 266 -7.58 6.29 4.82
N PHE A 267 -8.25 6.03 5.94
CA PHE A 267 -8.28 6.95 7.08
C PHE A 267 -6.88 7.27 7.60
N THR A 268 -6.07 6.25 7.88
CA THR A 268 -4.73 6.45 8.46
C THR A 268 -3.76 7.12 7.48
N THR A 269 -3.88 6.81 6.17
CA THR A 269 -3.05 7.44 5.14
C THR A 269 -3.45 8.89 4.91
N LEU A 270 -4.73 9.22 4.86
CA LEU A 270 -5.18 10.61 4.76
C LEU A 270 -4.84 11.40 6.03
N TYR A 271 -5.06 10.83 7.22
CA TYR A 271 -4.77 11.51 8.47
C TYR A 271 -3.29 11.83 8.63
N ARG A 272 -2.41 10.85 8.40
CA ARG A 272 -0.96 11.00 8.53
C ARG A 272 -0.23 10.14 7.49
N PRO A 273 0.00 10.69 6.27
CA PRO A 273 0.72 9.99 5.20
C PRO A 273 2.13 9.52 5.58
N ALA A 274 2.80 10.24 6.49
CA ALA A 274 4.17 9.93 6.95
C ALA A 274 5.15 9.70 5.79
N ILE A 275 5.15 10.65 4.86
CA ILE A 275 6.00 10.69 3.67
C ILE A 275 6.31 12.14 3.32
N THR A 276 7.42 12.38 2.62
CA THR A 276 7.69 13.67 1.99
C THR A 276 6.56 13.98 0.99
N PRO A 277 6.00 15.20 0.98
CA PRO A 277 4.77 15.51 0.25
C PRO A 277 4.93 15.66 -1.27
N ASP A 278 6.13 15.49 -1.81
CA ASP A 278 6.37 15.62 -3.24
C ASP A 278 5.64 14.53 -4.04
N GLN A 279 4.88 14.93 -5.04
CA GLN A 279 4.36 14.03 -6.06
C GLN A 279 5.34 13.92 -7.22
N PRO A 280 5.48 12.73 -7.83
CA PRO A 280 4.68 11.52 -7.59
C PRO A 280 5.15 10.66 -6.41
N TRP A 281 6.22 11.00 -5.69
CA TRP A 281 6.81 10.16 -4.63
C TRP A 281 5.82 9.79 -3.53
N ALA A 282 5.02 10.74 -3.06
CA ALA A 282 4.00 10.56 -2.02
C ALA A 282 2.89 9.57 -2.43
N SER A 283 2.60 9.46 -3.73
CA SER A 283 1.57 8.55 -4.26
C SER A 283 1.81 7.08 -3.91
N ARG A 284 3.04 6.66 -3.58
CA ARG A 284 3.37 5.30 -3.10
C ARG A 284 2.60 4.87 -1.84
N ARG A 285 2.04 5.83 -1.10
CA ARG A 285 1.20 5.58 0.08
C ARG A 285 -0.25 5.31 -0.33
N LEU A 286 -0.66 5.79 -1.50
CA LEU A 286 -2.01 5.68 -2.05
C LEU A 286 -2.19 4.44 -2.93
N VAL A 287 -1.19 4.14 -3.77
CA VAL A 287 -1.20 3.06 -4.77
C VAL A 287 -1.50 1.67 -4.18
N PRO A 288 -0.97 1.26 -3.02
CA PRO A 288 -1.16 -0.13 -2.57
C PRO A 288 -2.61 -0.50 -2.22
N ILE A 289 -3.35 0.41 -1.57
CA ILE A 289 -4.70 0.09 -1.04
C ILE A 289 -5.70 1.22 -1.25
N VAL A 290 -5.32 2.48 -1.04
CA VAL A 290 -6.28 3.62 -1.09
C VAL A 290 -6.86 3.77 -2.50
N ILE A 291 -6.02 3.92 -3.53
CA ILE A 291 -6.48 4.09 -4.91
C ILE A 291 -7.27 2.86 -5.40
N PRO A 292 -6.73 1.62 -5.34
CA PRO A 292 -7.46 0.43 -5.76
C PRO A 292 -8.75 0.20 -4.97
N GLY A 293 -8.74 0.48 -3.66
CA GLY A 293 -9.89 0.32 -2.78
C GLY A 293 -11.02 1.28 -3.11
N LEU A 294 -10.70 2.56 -3.38
CA LEU A 294 -11.69 3.53 -3.82
C LEU A 294 -12.25 3.18 -5.21
N ILE A 295 -11.41 2.75 -6.14
CA ILE A 295 -11.86 2.26 -7.46
C ILE A 295 -12.80 1.06 -7.29
N LEU A 296 -12.44 0.07 -6.46
CA LEU A 296 -13.27 -1.11 -6.19
C LEU A 296 -14.64 -0.71 -5.61
N LEU A 297 -14.67 0.21 -4.65
CA LEU A 297 -15.91 0.72 -4.07
C LEU A 297 -16.74 1.52 -5.08
N ALA A 298 -16.12 2.33 -5.93
CA ALA A 298 -16.80 3.07 -6.98
C ALA A 298 -17.42 2.12 -8.03
N VAL A 299 -16.69 1.10 -8.48
CA VAL A 299 -17.19 0.05 -9.37
C VAL A 299 -18.36 -0.70 -8.73
N TRP A 300 -18.24 -1.04 -7.44
CA TRP A 300 -19.33 -1.66 -6.68
C TRP A 300 -20.56 -0.73 -6.63
N GLY A 301 -20.36 0.56 -6.39
CA GLY A 301 -21.41 1.57 -6.35
C GLY A 301 -22.13 1.70 -7.69
N LEU A 302 -21.37 1.68 -8.79
CA LEU A 302 -21.91 1.73 -10.15
C LEU A 302 -22.73 0.47 -10.48
N ARG A 303 -22.21 -0.71 -10.13
CA ARG A 303 -22.95 -1.98 -10.25
C ARG A 303 -24.24 -1.93 -9.46
N TRP A 304 -24.18 -1.42 -8.23
CA TRP A 304 -25.35 -1.28 -7.38
C TRP A 304 -26.40 -0.32 -7.97
N ALA A 305 -25.99 0.82 -8.52
CA ALA A 305 -26.87 1.78 -9.17
C ALA A 305 -27.56 1.16 -10.39
N ARG A 306 -26.80 0.46 -11.25
CA ARG A 306 -27.35 -0.28 -12.41
C ARG A 306 -28.34 -1.35 -11.99
N ASP A 307 -28.01 -2.16 -10.99
CA ASP A 307 -28.88 -3.23 -10.48
C ASP A 307 -30.14 -2.69 -9.80
N LYS A 308 -30.08 -1.46 -9.27
CA LYS A 308 -31.25 -0.74 -8.76
C LYS A 308 -32.13 -0.21 -9.89
N ALA A 309 -31.54 0.42 -10.91
CA ALA A 309 -32.27 0.86 -12.10
C ALA A 309 -33.00 -0.31 -12.79
N ARG A 310 -32.33 -1.45 -12.95
CA ARG A 310 -32.93 -2.68 -13.50
C ARG A 310 -34.16 -3.14 -12.70
N ARG A 311 -34.07 -3.14 -11.36
CA ARG A 311 -35.19 -3.54 -10.49
C ARG A 311 -36.33 -2.52 -10.45
N SER A 312 -36.05 -1.26 -10.75
CA SER A 312 -37.04 -0.19 -10.87
C SER A 312 -37.71 -0.16 -12.25
N GLY A 313 -37.47 -1.13 -13.13
CA GLY A 313 -38.13 -1.23 -14.44
C GLY A 313 -37.51 -0.37 -15.55
N TYR A 314 -36.36 0.26 -15.32
CA TYR A 314 -35.68 1.02 -16.37
C TYR A 314 -35.18 0.08 -17.48
N GLY A 315 -35.42 0.44 -18.75
CA GLY A 315 -35.01 -0.33 -19.92
C GLY A 315 -33.49 -0.45 -20.10
N LEU A 316 -33.04 -1.16 -21.16
CA LEU A 316 -31.61 -1.41 -21.40
C LEU A 316 -30.80 -0.13 -21.69
N THR A 317 -31.40 0.86 -22.35
CA THR A 317 -30.74 2.12 -22.73
C THR A 317 -30.23 2.91 -21.51
N PRO A 318 -31.05 3.26 -20.50
CA PRO A 318 -30.56 3.96 -19.31
C PRO A 318 -29.57 3.11 -18.50
N GLN A 319 -29.69 1.78 -18.49
CA GLN A 319 -28.70 0.91 -17.84
C GLN A 319 -27.33 0.98 -18.52
N LYS A 320 -27.30 0.93 -19.87
CA LYS A 320 -26.08 1.12 -20.66
C LYS A 320 -25.50 2.52 -20.46
N GLY A 321 -26.35 3.53 -20.39
CA GLY A 321 -25.97 4.92 -20.08
C GLY A 321 -25.28 5.05 -18.73
N ILE A 322 -25.81 4.44 -17.66
CA ILE A 322 -25.16 4.41 -16.34
C ILE A 322 -23.76 3.80 -16.42
N VAL A 323 -23.63 2.65 -17.10
CA VAL A 323 -22.33 1.97 -17.21
C VAL A 323 -21.33 2.80 -18.03
N ALA A 324 -21.73 3.32 -19.18
CA ALA A 324 -20.86 4.12 -20.04
C ALA A 324 -20.43 5.42 -19.34
N PHE A 325 -21.37 6.13 -18.71
CA PHE A 325 -21.08 7.34 -17.95
C PHE A 325 -20.20 7.06 -16.74
N GLY A 326 -20.49 6.00 -15.98
CA GLY A 326 -19.65 5.57 -14.88
C GLY A 326 -18.23 5.22 -15.33
N ALA A 327 -18.08 4.47 -16.42
CA ALA A 327 -16.77 4.17 -16.99
C ALA A 327 -15.99 5.44 -17.38
N ALA A 328 -16.67 6.40 -18.02
CA ALA A 328 -16.08 7.70 -18.34
C ALA A 328 -15.61 8.45 -17.08
N LEU A 329 -16.44 8.48 -16.02
CA LEU A 329 -16.09 9.11 -14.73
C LEU A 329 -14.90 8.45 -14.02
N LEU A 330 -14.69 7.15 -14.23
CA LEU A 330 -13.54 6.42 -13.67
C LEU A 330 -12.25 6.65 -14.49
N LEU A 331 -12.35 6.70 -15.83
CA LEU A 331 -11.19 6.70 -16.71
C LEU A 331 -10.68 8.10 -17.06
N ILE A 332 -11.58 9.06 -17.28
CA ILE A 332 -11.20 10.39 -17.77
C ILE A 332 -10.27 11.12 -16.79
N PRO A 333 -10.56 11.21 -15.46
CA PRO A 333 -9.66 11.91 -14.55
C PRO A 333 -8.26 11.29 -14.52
N ALA A 334 -8.16 9.97 -14.45
CA ALA A 334 -6.88 9.26 -14.42
C ALA A 334 -6.08 9.49 -15.72
N ALA A 335 -6.76 9.48 -16.87
CA ALA A 335 -6.16 9.72 -18.18
C ALA A 335 -5.69 11.17 -18.35
N LEU A 336 -6.46 12.15 -17.88
CA LEU A 336 -6.08 13.56 -17.94
C LEU A 336 -4.89 13.87 -17.04
N THR A 337 -4.90 13.38 -15.80
CA THR A 337 -3.82 13.62 -14.84
C THR A 337 -2.53 12.91 -15.25
N SER A 338 -2.64 11.65 -15.67
CA SER A 338 -1.45 10.81 -15.91
C SER A 338 -0.99 10.78 -17.37
N GLY A 339 -1.83 11.21 -18.32
CA GLY A 339 -1.56 11.03 -19.75
C GLY A 339 -0.28 11.68 -20.25
N GLY A 340 0.10 12.84 -19.69
CA GLY A 340 1.32 13.56 -20.07
C GLY A 340 2.62 12.89 -19.58
N THR A 341 2.56 12.06 -18.54
CA THR A 341 3.75 11.49 -17.87
C THR A 341 3.79 9.97 -17.94
N ALA A 342 2.65 9.28 -18.07
CA ALA A 342 2.54 7.82 -18.00
C ALA A 342 3.42 7.06 -19.00
N PHE A 343 3.71 7.66 -20.16
CA PHE A 343 4.54 7.07 -21.21
C PHE A 343 5.84 7.85 -21.46
N THR A 344 6.16 8.81 -20.58
CA THR A 344 7.37 9.60 -20.70
C THR A 344 8.54 8.82 -20.09
N PRO A 345 9.56 8.47 -20.88
CA PRO A 345 10.68 7.69 -20.37
C PRO A 345 11.57 8.54 -19.45
N ILE A 346 11.77 8.05 -18.23
CA ILE A 346 12.66 8.63 -17.22
C ILE A 346 13.80 7.66 -16.88
N GLU A 347 14.82 8.15 -16.17
CA GLU A 347 15.94 7.36 -15.60
C GLU A 347 16.76 6.59 -16.66
N ARG A 348 16.67 7.02 -17.93
CA ARG A 348 17.42 6.42 -19.04
C ARG A 348 18.93 6.59 -18.81
N GLY A 349 19.67 5.54 -19.12
CA GLY A 349 21.14 5.53 -19.04
C GLY A 349 21.70 5.26 -17.64
N GLU A 350 20.88 5.22 -16.59
CA GLU A 350 21.36 5.01 -15.21
C GLU A 350 22.09 3.68 -15.04
N ARG A 351 21.54 2.59 -15.58
CA ARG A 351 22.19 1.27 -15.54
C ARG A 351 23.58 1.30 -16.18
N ALA A 352 23.68 1.83 -17.40
CA ALA A 352 24.94 1.91 -18.13
C ALA A 352 25.97 2.82 -17.42
N ALA A 353 25.49 3.92 -16.82
CA ALA A 353 26.32 4.81 -16.02
C ALA A 353 26.88 4.11 -14.77
N VAL A 354 26.06 3.30 -14.08
CA VAL A 354 26.49 2.50 -12.93
C VAL A 354 27.47 1.41 -13.36
N GLU A 355 27.19 0.69 -14.44
CA GLU A 355 28.09 -0.34 -14.99
C GLU A 355 29.45 0.27 -15.37
N GLY A 356 29.46 1.42 -16.05
CA GLY A 356 30.69 2.15 -16.41
C GLY A 356 31.47 2.62 -15.19
N MET A 357 30.79 3.14 -14.17
CA MET A 357 31.41 3.52 -12.90
C MET A 357 32.02 2.30 -12.20
N CYS A 358 31.29 1.18 -12.09
CA CYS A 358 31.82 -0.04 -11.47
C CYS A 358 33.05 -0.58 -12.22
N ALA A 359 33.03 -0.55 -13.56
CA ALA A 359 34.15 -0.99 -14.39
C ALA A 359 35.41 -0.10 -14.23
N ALA A 360 35.23 1.18 -13.90
CA ALA A 360 36.33 2.11 -13.66
C ALA A 360 36.97 1.95 -12.26
N LEU A 361 36.30 1.28 -11.32
CA LEU A 361 36.81 1.10 -9.96
C LEU A 361 37.86 -0.05 -9.90
N PRO A 362 39.01 0.15 -9.23
CA PRO A 362 40.03 -0.90 -9.11
C PRO A 362 39.57 -2.16 -8.35
N ALA A 363 40.01 -3.35 -8.78
CA ALA A 363 39.62 -4.66 -8.25
C ALA A 363 39.97 -4.95 -6.77
N ARG A 364 40.68 -4.03 -6.08
CA ARG A 364 40.96 -4.09 -4.63
C ARG A 364 40.72 -2.76 -3.92
N ALA A 365 39.84 -1.93 -4.48
CA ALA A 365 39.51 -0.63 -3.91
C ALA A 365 38.76 -0.78 -2.57
N SER A 366 39.04 0.13 -1.64
CA SER A 366 38.07 0.50 -0.60
C SER A 366 37.64 1.93 -0.89
N VAL A 367 36.35 2.11 -1.13
CA VAL A 367 35.79 3.36 -1.62
C VAL A 367 35.34 4.22 -0.44
N LEU A 368 35.90 5.41 -0.34
CA LEU A 368 35.50 6.43 0.63
C LEU A 368 34.82 7.58 -0.10
N ILE A 369 33.53 7.76 0.13
CA ILE A 369 32.78 8.85 -0.48
C ILE A 369 32.87 10.05 0.45
N VAL A 370 33.49 11.13 -0.03
CA VAL A 370 33.84 12.31 0.79
C VAL A 370 32.85 13.46 0.65
N GLU A 371 31.94 13.38 -0.34
CA GLU A 371 30.91 14.38 -0.62
C GLU A 371 29.51 13.82 -0.33
N ARG A 372 28.63 14.68 0.20
CA ARG A 372 27.34 14.32 0.77
C ARG A 372 26.38 13.69 -0.25
N VAL A 373 26.10 14.36 -1.36
CA VAL A 373 25.08 13.92 -2.34
C VAL A 373 25.50 12.63 -3.03
N THR A 374 26.78 12.51 -3.39
CA THR A 374 27.40 11.28 -3.92
C THR A 374 27.27 10.16 -2.90
N GLY A 375 27.53 10.45 -1.63
CA GLY A 375 27.37 9.51 -0.53
C GLY A 375 25.92 9.02 -0.42
N ASP A 376 24.97 9.96 -0.36
CA ASP A 376 23.54 9.71 -0.22
C ASP A 376 23.00 8.78 -1.30
N ARG A 377 23.42 8.99 -2.55
CA ARG A 377 22.92 8.24 -3.70
C ARG A 377 23.66 6.94 -3.98
N LEU A 378 24.99 6.94 -3.86
CA LEU A 378 25.81 5.88 -4.46
C LEU A 378 26.47 4.94 -3.45
N THR A 379 26.41 5.21 -2.14
CA THR A 379 27.03 4.31 -1.15
C THR A 379 26.55 2.87 -1.29
N GLN A 380 25.23 2.67 -1.36
CA GLN A 380 24.66 1.32 -1.50
C GLN A 380 24.86 0.75 -2.91
N VAL A 381 24.93 1.61 -3.94
CA VAL A 381 25.20 1.17 -5.31
C VAL A 381 26.62 0.62 -5.43
N VAL A 382 27.62 1.33 -4.92
CA VAL A 382 29.02 0.86 -4.97
C VAL A 382 29.19 -0.38 -4.10
N ARG A 383 28.59 -0.41 -2.91
CA ARG A 383 28.68 -1.56 -2.01
C ARG A 383 27.96 -2.81 -2.54
N GLY A 384 26.73 -2.66 -3.02
CA GLY A 384 25.87 -3.78 -3.38
C GLY A 384 25.99 -4.21 -4.84
N THR A 385 26.20 -3.26 -5.76
CA THR A 385 26.26 -3.53 -7.21
C THR A 385 27.70 -3.70 -7.69
N CYS A 386 28.63 -2.82 -7.26
CA CYS A 386 30.04 -2.97 -7.63
C CYS A 386 30.81 -3.95 -6.72
N ASP A 387 30.18 -4.44 -5.64
CA ASP A 387 30.76 -5.37 -4.66
C ASP A 387 32.09 -4.88 -4.03
N LEU A 388 32.18 -3.57 -3.73
CA LEU A 388 33.36 -2.96 -3.13
C LEU A 388 33.08 -2.44 -1.71
N PRO A 389 33.99 -2.67 -0.74
CA PRO A 389 33.90 -2.06 0.59
C PRO A 389 33.78 -0.54 0.46
N THR A 390 32.65 0.01 0.90
CA THR A 390 32.31 1.43 0.73
C THR A 390 31.88 2.04 2.05
N ALA A 391 32.37 3.24 2.33
CA ALA A 391 31.95 4.04 3.46
C ALA A 391 31.76 5.51 3.05
N ARG A 392 30.90 6.22 3.78
CA ARG A 392 30.84 7.69 3.72
C ARG A 392 31.79 8.24 4.78
N ALA A 393 32.62 9.20 4.39
CA ALA A 393 33.37 9.97 5.38
C ALA A 393 32.38 10.81 6.20
N ALA A 394 32.65 11.02 7.49
CA ALA A 394 31.79 11.85 8.32
C ALA A 394 31.84 13.31 7.83
N ILE A 395 30.68 13.91 7.57
CA ILE A 395 30.58 15.27 7.05
C ILE A 395 30.04 16.17 8.16
N PRO A 396 30.70 17.31 8.45
CA PRO A 396 30.19 18.28 9.43
C PRO A 396 28.79 18.79 9.05
N LEU A 397 28.03 19.22 10.06
CA LEU A 397 26.71 19.81 9.84
C LEU A 397 26.81 21.02 8.90
N LYS A 398 25.92 21.10 7.90
CA LYS A 398 25.88 22.15 6.86
C LYS A 398 27.09 22.20 5.92
N ALA A 399 27.98 21.21 5.95
CA ALA A 399 29.02 21.03 4.94
C ALA A 399 28.59 20.02 3.89
N ASP A 400 29.13 20.16 2.67
CA ASP A 400 28.92 19.17 1.60
C ASP A 400 30.10 18.19 1.48
N VAL A 401 31.24 18.47 2.11
CA VAL A 401 32.47 17.67 2.01
C VAL A 401 33.04 17.39 3.40
N SER A 402 33.63 16.21 3.58
CA SER A 402 34.31 15.80 4.82
C SER A 402 35.59 16.60 5.09
N LEU A 403 35.98 16.67 6.37
CA LEU A 403 37.21 17.32 6.80
C LEU A 403 38.45 16.52 6.34
N GLY A 404 39.44 17.21 5.79
CA GLY A 404 40.62 16.55 5.23
C GLY A 404 41.43 15.72 6.22
N LEU A 405 41.49 16.13 7.49
CA LEU A 405 42.11 15.32 8.55
C LEU A 405 41.41 13.97 8.74
N THR A 406 40.08 13.95 8.66
CA THR A 406 39.29 12.71 8.75
C THR A 406 39.52 11.83 7.53
N VAL A 407 39.52 12.43 6.34
CA VAL A 407 39.76 11.72 5.07
C VAL A 407 41.16 11.09 5.07
N ASN A 408 42.21 11.86 5.40
CA ASN A 408 43.59 11.37 5.46
C ASN A 408 43.77 10.21 6.45
N ARG A 409 43.17 10.32 7.64
CA ARG A 409 43.18 9.24 8.64
C ARG A 409 42.52 7.97 8.11
N LEU A 410 41.42 8.07 7.36
CA LEU A 410 40.73 6.92 6.78
C LEU A 410 41.51 6.32 5.61
N ILE A 411 42.16 7.14 4.79
CA ILE A 411 43.07 6.70 3.72
C ILE A 411 44.20 5.84 4.30
N GLU A 412 44.87 6.31 5.34
CA GLU A 412 45.93 5.55 6.03
C GLU A 412 45.41 4.20 6.54
N ARG A 413 44.25 4.19 7.20
CA ARG A 413 43.62 2.94 7.67
C ARG A 413 43.25 1.98 6.55
N ILE A 414 42.86 2.47 5.38
CA ILE A 414 42.61 1.60 4.22
C ILE A 414 43.93 0.98 3.75
N ARG A 415 45.00 1.78 3.64
CA ARG A 415 46.31 1.27 3.23
C ARG A 415 46.84 0.18 4.16
N THR A 416 46.65 0.31 5.47
CA THR A 416 47.08 -0.74 6.42
C THR A 416 46.33 -2.06 6.27
N THR A 417 45.17 -2.06 5.62
CA THR A 417 44.44 -3.31 5.25
C THR A 417 44.92 -3.95 3.94
N GLY A 418 45.92 -3.36 3.27
CA GLY A 418 46.44 -3.84 1.99
C GLY A 418 45.50 -3.58 0.80
N ARG A 419 44.57 -2.62 0.94
CA ARG A 419 43.61 -2.21 -0.11
C ARG A 419 43.96 -0.85 -0.68
N VAL A 420 43.46 -0.56 -1.88
CA VAL A 420 43.67 0.71 -2.57
C VAL A 420 42.62 1.72 -2.10
N PRO A 421 42.98 2.82 -1.43
CA PRO A 421 42.02 3.87 -1.10
C PRO A 421 41.57 4.58 -2.37
N VAL A 422 40.25 4.66 -2.54
CA VAL A 422 39.62 5.38 -3.64
C VAL A 422 38.65 6.40 -3.07
N LEU A 423 38.80 7.66 -3.43
CA LEU A 423 37.88 8.71 -3.03
C LEU A 423 36.88 9.00 -4.13
N LEU A 424 35.60 9.15 -3.78
CA LEU A 424 34.55 9.62 -4.69
C LEU A 424 33.94 10.94 -4.22
N ALA A 425 33.67 11.83 -5.17
CA ALA A 425 32.99 13.11 -4.94
C ALA A 425 32.22 13.60 -6.19
N ALA A 426 31.42 14.66 -6.03
CA ALA A 426 30.62 15.21 -7.12
C ALA A 426 31.42 16.10 -8.08
N LYS A 427 32.55 16.66 -7.63
CA LYS A 427 33.40 17.60 -8.39
C LYS A 427 34.88 17.24 -8.28
N ALA A 428 35.66 17.65 -9.29
CA ALA A 428 37.10 17.39 -9.35
C ALA A 428 37.90 18.10 -8.25
N ASP A 429 37.58 19.37 -7.97
CA ASP A 429 38.24 20.22 -6.96
C ASP A 429 38.14 19.66 -5.53
N GLN A 430 37.05 18.94 -5.23
CA GLN A 430 36.84 18.25 -3.96
C GLN A 430 37.85 17.10 -3.72
N LEU A 431 38.53 16.63 -4.78
CA LEU A 431 39.49 15.53 -4.72
C LEU A 431 40.93 15.94 -5.01
N SER A 432 41.15 17.10 -5.65
CA SER A 432 42.47 17.57 -6.08
C SER A 432 43.52 17.63 -4.96
N ALA A 433 43.10 17.81 -3.70
CA ALA A 433 44.00 17.84 -2.56
C ALA A 433 44.58 16.46 -2.17
N TYR A 434 43.98 15.36 -2.65
CA TYR A 434 44.38 13.99 -2.29
C TYR A 434 45.07 13.27 -3.44
N GLY A 435 44.62 13.49 -4.68
CA GLY A 435 45.17 12.84 -5.86
C GLY A 435 44.63 13.43 -7.15
N ARG A 436 45.04 12.86 -8.29
CA ARG A 436 44.58 13.32 -9.61
C ARG A 436 43.10 12.93 -9.83
N PRO A 437 42.17 13.89 -9.95
CA PRO A 437 40.76 13.57 -10.16
C PRO A 437 40.52 13.09 -11.60
N VAL A 438 39.74 12.02 -11.73
CA VAL A 438 39.27 11.46 -13.01
C VAL A 438 37.76 11.29 -12.95
N GLN A 439 37.02 11.77 -13.94
CA GLN A 439 35.58 11.58 -14.00
C GLN A 439 35.27 10.14 -14.43
N ILE A 440 34.53 9.41 -13.60
CA ILE A 440 34.16 8.01 -13.86
C ILE A 440 32.67 7.82 -14.13
N MET A 441 31.86 8.85 -13.89
CA MET A 441 30.45 8.88 -14.26
C MET A 441 30.08 10.30 -14.70
N SER A 442 29.40 10.40 -15.84
CA SER A 442 28.67 11.58 -16.26
C SER A 442 27.33 11.12 -16.83
N LEU A 443 26.27 11.41 -16.10
CA LEU A 443 24.91 11.06 -16.47
C LEU A 443 24.09 12.33 -16.56
N SER A 444 23.40 12.49 -17.68
CA SER A 444 22.33 13.46 -17.86
C SER A 444 21.08 12.69 -18.25
N THR A 445 20.05 12.74 -17.39
CA THR A 445 18.80 12.02 -17.60
C THR A 445 17.60 12.86 -17.16
N ARG A 446 16.41 12.30 -17.29
CA ARG A 446 15.15 12.89 -16.82
C ARG A 446 14.64 12.08 -15.64
N GLN A 447 14.10 12.74 -14.63
CA GLN A 447 13.39 12.12 -13.52
C GLN A 447 11.99 12.72 -13.44
N ASP A 448 11.11 12.08 -12.66
CA ASP A 448 9.83 12.69 -12.31
C ASP A 448 10.04 14.08 -11.70
N GLU A 449 9.16 15.02 -12.04
CA GLU A 449 9.13 16.29 -11.35
C GLU A 449 8.73 16.16 -9.89
N ARG A 450 8.96 17.22 -9.10
CA ARG A 450 8.51 17.30 -7.71
C ARG A 450 7.48 18.40 -7.59
N SER A 451 6.23 18.03 -7.34
CA SER A 451 5.12 18.96 -7.12
C SER A 451 4.53 18.81 -5.72
N LEU A 452 4.16 19.93 -5.09
CA LEU A 452 3.58 19.95 -3.74
C LEU A 452 2.08 20.20 -3.70
N VAL A 453 1.54 20.97 -4.66
CA VAL A 453 0.15 21.46 -4.64
C VAL A 453 -0.64 21.17 -5.91
N ASP A 454 0.00 20.59 -6.92
CA ASP A 454 -0.60 20.23 -8.20
C ASP A 454 -0.26 18.79 -8.60
N PRO A 455 -1.09 18.12 -9.43
CA PRO A 455 -0.70 16.85 -10.02
C PRO A 455 0.58 16.99 -10.85
N PRO A 456 1.49 15.99 -10.80
CA PRO A 456 2.70 16.03 -11.59
C PRO A 456 2.38 15.91 -13.10
N ASN A 457 2.82 16.88 -13.91
CA ASN A 457 2.54 16.99 -15.34
C ASN A 457 3.80 17.01 -16.22
N GLY A 458 5.00 16.93 -15.62
CA GLY A 458 6.27 17.05 -16.32
C GLY A 458 7.39 16.16 -15.78
N THR A 459 8.59 16.41 -16.27
CA THR A 459 9.83 15.76 -15.82
C THR A 459 10.89 16.82 -15.57
N TRP A 460 11.85 16.53 -14.69
CA TRP A 460 12.99 17.40 -14.41
C TRP A 460 14.28 16.80 -14.94
N SER A 461 15.25 17.64 -15.27
CA SER A 461 16.60 17.17 -15.58
C SER A 461 17.30 16.69 -14.31
N LEU A 462 18.05 15.61 -14.44
CA LEU A 462 18.91 15.05 -13.41
C LEU A 462 20.32 14.90 -13.99
N GLY A 463 21.26 15.66 -13.42
CA GLY A 463 22.68 15.49 -13.66
C GLY A 463 23.32 14.74 -12.51
N VAL A 464 24.08 13.68 -12.81
CA VAL A 464 24.92 12.97 -11.84
C VAL A 464 26.34 12.89 -12.38
N ASN A 465 27.28 13.47 -11.64
CA ASN A 465 28.70 13.38 -11.96
C ASN A 465 29.42 12.74 -10.78
N VAL A 466 30.32 11.82 -11.08
CA VAL A 466 31.18 11.18 -10.07
C VAL A 466 32.61 11.30 -10.54
N TRP A 467 33.41 11.92 -9.68
CA TRP A 467 34.86 12.01 -9.80
C TRP A 467 35.51 11.04 -8.84
N MET A 468 36.65 10.51 -9.26
CA MET A 468 37.43 9.53 -8.55
C MET A 468 38.87 10.03 -8.39
N ALA A 469 39.47 9.78 -7.22
CA ALA A 469 40.92 9.86 -7.02
C ALA A 469 41.41 8.54 -6.42
N VAL A 470 42.42 7.94 -7.05
CA VAL A 470 43.08 6.71 -6.58
C VAL A 470 44.36 7.10 -5.86
N LEU A 471 44.62 6.50 -4.70
CA LEU A 471 45.66 6.94 -3.74
C LEU A 471 46.68 5.88 -3.37
#